data_AF-A0A529N455-F1
#
_entry.id   AF-A0A529N455-F1
#
_cell.length_a   1.000
_cell.length_b   1.000
_cell.length_c   1.000
_cell.angle_alpha   90.00
_cell.angle_beta   90.00
_cell.angle_gamma   90.00
#
_symmetry.space_group_name_H-M   'P 1'
#
loop_
_entity.id
_entity.type
_entity.pdbx_description
1 polymer ?
#
loop_
_entity_poly.entity_id
_entity_poly.type
_entity_poly.pdbx_seq_one_letter_code
_entity_poly.pdbx_strand_id
1 'polypeptide(L)' 'MSLASHLDELQRKHGDIERELTDAMNHPSVDDLEIVNLKRRKLAIKDEIE' A
#
# COMPACT_ATOMS: atom_id res chain seq x y z
N MET A 1 16.49 -18.46 3.20
CA MET A 1 15.90 -17.42 2.34
C MET A 1 16.03 -16.11 3.10
N SER A 2 16.69 -15.11 2.52
CA SER A 2 17.29 -14.00 3.24
C SER A 2 16.25 -12.93 3.62
N LEU A 3 16.53 -12.23 4.72
CA LEU A 3 15.80 -11.03 5.16
C LEU A 3 15.62 -9.98 4.03
N ALA A 4 16.54 -9.97 3.06
CA ALA A 4 16.48 -9.10 1.88
C ALA A 4 15.29 -9.39 0.95
N SER A 5 14.85 -10.66 0.82
CA SER A 5 13.68 -10.99 -0.02
C SER A 5 12.39 -10.46 0.59
N HIS A 6 12.29 -10.47 1.93
CA HIS A 6 11.11 -9.96 2.62
C HIS A 6 10.96 -8.45 2.46
N LEU A 7 12.06 -7.70 2.61
CA LEU A 7 12.07 -6.25 2.37
C LEU A 7 11.74 -5.89 0.91
N ASP A 8 12.25 -6.64 -0.08
CA ASP A 8 11.93 -6.39 -1.49
C ASP A 8 10.44 -6.62 -1.80
N GLU A 9 9.84 -7.66 -1.21
CA GLU A 9 8.41 -7.92 -1.33
C GLU A 9 7.56 -6.83 -0.66
N LEU A 10 7.96 -6.35 0.52
CA LEU A 10 7.28 -5.25 1.21
C LEU A 10 7.35 -3.96 0.40
N GLN A 11 8.52 -3.63 -0.16
CA GLN A 11 8.67 -2.45 -1.03
C GLN A 11 7.81 -2.53 -2.29
N ARG A 12 7.73 -3.70 -2.93
CA ARG A 12 6.84 -3.93 -4.08
C ARG A 12 5.38 -3.69 -3.70
N LYS A 13 4.91 -4.33 -2.62
CA LYS A 13 3.53 -4.14 -2.13
C LYS A 13 3.24 -2.70 -1.75
N HIS A 14 4.18 -1.99 -1.14
CA HIS A 14 4.02 -0.57 -0.83
C HIS A 14 3.78 0.26 -2.10
N GLY A 15 4.56 0.02 -3.15
CA GLY A 15 4.40 0.70 -4.44
C GLY A 15 3.07 0.39 -5.13
N ASP A 16 2.60 -0.86 -5.05
CA ASP A 16 1.31 -1.26 -5.61
C ASP A 16 0.15 -0.59 -4.87
N ILE A 17 0.19 -0.54 -3.53
CA ILE A 17 -0.83 0.15 -2.72
C ILE A 17 -0.83 1.66 -2.98
N GLU A 18 0.33 2.28 -3.21
CA GLU A 18 0.39 3.69 -3.60
C GLU A 18 -0.28 3.97 -4.93
N ARG A 19 -0.09 3.08 -5.92
CA ARG A 19 -0.79 3.17 -7.21
C ARG A 19 -2.29 3.01 -7.05
N GLU A 20 -2.74 1.95 -6.37
CA GLU A 20 -4.16 1.72 -6.10
C GLU A 20 -4.79 2.91 -5.38
N LEU A 21 -4.10 3.48 -4.38
CA LEU A 21 -4.59 4.65 -3.65
C LEU A 21 -4.69 5.88 -4.55
N THR A 22 -3.71 6.10 -5.42
CA THR A 22 -3.70 7.25 -6.34
C THR A 22 -4.82 7.12 -7.36
N ASP A 23 -5.01 5.94 -7.94
CA ASP A 23 -6.10 5.66 -8.88
C ASP A 23 -7.47 5.79 -8.21
N ALA A 24 -7.60 5.26 -6.99
CA ALA A 24 -8.80 5.36 -6.17
C ALA A 24 -9.14 6.82 -5.82
N MET A 25 -8.14 7.64 -5.44
CA MET A 25 -8.33 9.07 -5.18
C MET A 25 -8.67 9.88 -6.45
N ASN A 26 -8.20 9.43 -7.62
CA ASN A 26 -8.51 10.05 -8.90
C ASN A 26 -9.91 9.67 -9.41
N HIS A 27 -10.52 8.61 -8.88
CA HIS A 27 -11.84 8.15 -9.30
C HIS A 27 -12.92 8.66 -8.31
N PRO A 28 -13.75 9.66 -8.67
CA PRO A 28 -14.74 10.25 -7.75
C PRO A 28 -15.91 9.31 -7.39
N SER A 29 -15.92 8.09 -7.93
CA SER A 29 -16.90 7.04 -7.63
C SER A 29 -16.34 5.92 -6.74
N VAL A 30 -15.07 6.02 -6.34
CA VAL A 30 -14.49 5.10 -5.36
C VAL A 30 -15.07 5.39 -3.99
N ASP A 31 -15.28 4.33 -3.21
CA ASP A 31 -15.77 4.42 -1.84
C ASP A 31 -14.66 5.01 -0.94
N ASP A 32 -15.00 6.02 -0.15
CA ASP A 32 -14.10 6.58 0.87
C ASP A 32 -13.60 5.49 1.83
N LEU A 33 -14.40 4.45 2.09
CA LEU A 33 -14.00 3.31 2.89
C LEU A 33 -12.83 2.54 2.26
N GLU A 34 -12.81 2.41 0.94
CA GLU A 34 -11.75 1.76 0.19
C GLU A 34 -10.44 2.56 0.28
N ILE A 35 -10.51 3.90 0.14
CA ILE A 35 -9.37 4.81 0.34
C ILE A 35 -8.82 4.69 1.77
N VAL A 36 -9.68 4.64 2.79
CA VAL A 36 -9.27 4.47 4.19
C VAL A 36 -8.58 3.13 4.43
N ASN A 37 -9.11 2.05 3.84
CA ASN A 37 -8.50 0.72 3.93
C ASN A 37 -7.12 0.67 3.25
N LEU A 38 -6.99 1.27 2.06
CA LEU A 38 -5.71 1.38 1.35
C LEU A 38 -4.68 2.17 2.16
N LYS A 39 -5.07 3.31 2.76
CA LYS A 39 -4.20 4.08 3.65
C LYS A 39 -3.74 3.28 4.88
N ARG A 40 -4.64 2.50 5.50
CA ARG A 40 -4.30 1.63 6.64
C ARG A 40 -3.31 0.54 6.25
N ARG A 41 -3.52 -0.13 5.11
CA ARG A 41 -2.59 -1.15 4.61
C ARG A 41 -1.23 -0.53 4.27
N LYS A 42 -1.22 0.65 3.65
CA LYS A 42 0.02 1.41 3.38
C LYS A 42 0.80 1.69 4.65
N LEU A 43 0.13 2.15 5.71
CA LEU A 43 0.76 2.43 7.00
C LEU A 43 1.35 1.15 7.62
N ALA A 44 0.60 0.04 7.63
CA ALA A 44 1.09 -1.22 8.16
C ALA A 44 2.32 -1.75 7.41
N ILE A 45 2.35 -1.67 6.08
CA ILE A 45 3.53 -2.08 5.30
C ILE A 45 4.71 -1.15 5.56
N LYS A 46 4.47 0.16 5.71
CA LYS A 46 5.51 1.11 6.09
C LYS A 46 6.11 0.76 7.45
N ASP A 47 5.28 0.42 8.43
CA ASP A 47 5.72 0.00 9.78
C ASP A 47 6.46 -1.35 9.75
N GLU A 48 6.18 -2.23 8.78
CA GLU A 48 6.91 -3.49 8.58
C GLU A 48 8.25 -3.31 7.85
N ILE A 49 8.45 -2.19 7.12
CA ILE A 49 9.71 -1.85 6.43
C ILE A 49 10.69 -1.14 7.37
N GLU A 50 10.20 -0.43 8.39
CA GLU A 50 10.98 0.36 9.36
C GLU A 50 11.59 -0.49 10.48
#